data_AF-A0A1V8TVD5-F1
#
_entry.id   AF-A0A1V8TVD5-F1
#
_cell.length_a   1.000
_cell.length_b   1.000
_cell.length_c   1.000
_cell.angle_alpha   90.00
_cell.angle_beta   90.00
_cell.angle_gamma   90.00
#
_symmetry.space_group_name_H-M   'P 1'
#
loop_
_entity.id
_entity.type
_entity.pdbx_description
1 polymer ?
#
loop_
_entity_poly.entity_id
_entity_poly.type
_entity_poly.pdbx_seq_one_letter_code
_entity_poly.pdbx_strand_id
1 'polypeptide(L)'
;MTKLDHDTIAEGGIGASITGRNNSLLNGYSIDLTIIMVRGIPIHLASFKAEDKKPSPTTSPEDASMHNGIFHEYNTTAPKSSSIHDLFSLKHKTAIVSGAGAGIGLEVARALAEAGANVAIWYHSNKDAIDKAAAIEQEFGVKGTSRAYQVDVTSASAVKDAIEAQVSDFNNRLDIFVANAGIPWTQGRMIDGQLSHYHNVVSTDLDSVFYCAQAAGEVWRRQYTASASKTLQNYSGGSFVATASMSGHIANIPQLQSAYNAAKAGVIHLVRSLAVEWVKFARANSVSPGYINTEISKFIPPETKGIWRGKIPMGREGEPGELKGAYLYLASDASSYTTGTDIRADGGYTAV
;
A
#
# COMPACT_ATOMS: atom_id res chain seq x y z
N MET A 1 22.05 -8.39 -33.64
CA MET A 1 22.45 -7.72 -34.90
C MET A 1 21.26 -6.89 -35.35
N THR A 2 21.28 -5.61 -35.69
CA THR A 2 22.18 -4.45 -35.52
C THR A 2 21.29 -3.24 -35.92
N LYS A 3 21.53 -2.04 -35.37
CA LYS A 3 20.84 -0.79 -35.76
C LYS A 3 20.91 -0.50 -37.28
N LEU A 4 20.02 0.38 -37.79
CA LEU A 4 20.28 1.58 -38.63
C LEU A 4 18.91 2.05 -39.19
N ASP A 5 18.43 3.24 -38.83
CA ASP A 5 18.71 4.60 -39.36
C ASP A 5 18.16 4.90 -40.75
N HIS A 6 17.56 6.10 -40.83
CA HIS A 6 17.10 6.78 -42.03
C HIS A 6 18.22 6.90 -43.06
N ASP A 7 17.92 6.61 -44.33
CA ASP A 7 18.57 7.32 -45.43
C ASP A 7 17.70 7.43 -46.68
N THR A 8 17.89 8.59 -47.29
CA THR A 8 17.25 9.17 -48.47
C THR A 8 17.52 8.33 -49.72
N ILE A 9 16.50 8.05 -50.54
CA ILE A 9 16.71 7.71 -51.97
C ILE A 9 15.86 8.65 -52.81
N ALA A 10 16.56 9.59 -53.44
CA ALA A 10 16.13 10.27 -54.65
C ALA A 10 16.45 9.38 -55.87
N GLU A 11 15.65 9.59 -56.92
CA GLU A 11 15.81 9.15 -58.31
C GLU A 11 15.45 7.70 -58.69
N GLY A 12 14.31 7.59 -59.40
CA GLY A 12 13.85 6.38 -60.06
C GLY A 12 12.32 6.41 -60.22
N GLY A 13 11.82 7.05 -61.28
CA GLY A 13 10.40 7.32 -61.50
C GLY A 13 9.50 6.08 -61.38
N ILE A 14 8.74 6.01 -60.28
CA ILE A 14 7.58 5.12 -60.13
C ILE A 14 6.42 6.03 -59.74
N GLY A 15 5.60 6.42 -60.72
CA GLY A 15 4.38 7.17 -60.47
C GLY A 15 3.35 6.28 -59.77
N ALA A 16 3.22 6.43 -58.46
CA ALA A 16 2.08 5.91 -57.71
C ALA A 16 1.07 7.06 -57.55
N SER A 17 -0.15 6.90 -58.07
CA SER A 17 -1.26 7.82 -57.83
C SER A 17 -2.26 7.21 -56.84
N ILE A 18 -2.69 8.00 -55.86
CA ILE A 18 -3.69 7.61 -54.88
C ILE A 18 -5.07 8.00 -55.42
N THR A 19 -5.95 7.03 -55.61
CA THR A 19 -7.32 7.27 -56.10
C THR A 19 -8.35 6.81 -55.06
N GLY A 20 -8.68 7.70 -54.12
CA GLY A 20 -9.85 7.59 -53.22
C GLY A 20 -9.58 7.07 -51.80
N ARG A 21 -10.25 7.69 -50.81
CA ARG A 21 -10.42 7.21 -49.43
C ARG A 21 -11.90 6.93 -49.19
N ASN A 22 -12.22 5.82 -48.54
CA ASN A 22 -13.58 5.53 -48.07
C ASN A 22 -13.50 5.04 -46.62
N ASN A 23 -14.19 5.74 -45.72
CA ASN A 23 -14.35 5.33 -44.32
C ASN A 23 -15.65 4.55 -44.19
N SER A 24 -15.58 3.30 -43.73
CA SER A 24 -16.75 2.56 -43.23
C SER A 24 -16.45 1.92 -41.88
N LEU A 25 -17.46 1.89 -41.01
CA LEU A 25 -17.37 1.40 -39.65
C LEU A 25 -17.91 -0.04 -39.58
N LEU A 26 -17.07 -0.97 -39.10
CA LEU A 26 -17.46 -2.33 -38.73
C LEU A 26 -16.83 -2.64 -37.36
N ASN A 27 -17.66 -2.96 -36.37
CA ASN A 27 -17.24 -3.45 -35.04
C ASN A 27 -16.13 -2.64 -34.32
N GLY A 28 -16.16 -1.31 -34.37
CA GLY A 28 -15.28 -0.46 -33.56
C GLY A 28 -13.84 -0.32 -34.07
N TYR A 29 -13.58 -0.67 -35.33
CA TYR A 29 -12.34 -0.38 -36.03
C TYR A 29 -12.59 0.64 -37.14
N SER A 30 -11.66 1.58 -37.33
CA SER A 30 -11.60 2.38 -38.55
C SER A 30 -10.78 1.60 -39.58
N ILE A 31 -11.37 1.32 -40.75
CA ILE A 31 -10.69 0.65 -41.86
C ILE A 31 -10.27 1.73 -42.87
N ASP A 32 -8.96 1.97 -42.97
CA ASP A 32 -8.40 2.78 -44.06
C ASP A 32 -8.05 1.85 -45.22
N LEU A 33 -8.84 1.91 -46.29
CA LEU A 33 -8.57 1.22 -47.55
C LEU A 33 -7.79 2.15 -48.48
N THR A 34 -6.54 1.78 -48.76
CA THR A 34 -5.74 2.45 -49.79
C THR A 34 -5.62 1.53 -51.00
N ILE A 35 -6.02 2.05 -52.17
CA ILE A 35 -5.85 1.37 -53.45
C ILE A 35 -4.56 1.92 -54.08
N ILE A 36 -3.59 1.03 -54.30
CA ILE A 36 -2.35 1.36 -55.00
C ILE A 36 -2.37 0.66 -56.36
N MET A 37 -2.17 1.44 -57.43
CA MET A 37 -2.08 0.91 -58.78
C MET A 37 -0.61 0.58 -59.09
N VAL A 38 -0.32 -0.71 -59.29
CA VAL A 38 1.01 -1.17 -59.73
C VAL A 38 0.85 -1.84 -61.09
N ARG A 39 1.44 -1.24 -62.13
CA ARG A 39 1.35 -1.71 -63.53
C ARG A 39 -0.09 -1.94 -64.02
N GLY A 40 -1.03 -1.08 -63.60
CA GLY A 40 -2.43 -1.15 -64.02
C GLY A 40 -3.28 -2.18 -63.27
N ILE A 41 -2.72 -2.89 -62.28
CA ILE A 41 -3.44 -3.85 -61.44
C ILE A 41 -3.75 -3.19 -60.08
N PRO A 42 -5.02 -3.19 -59.63
CA PRO A 42 -5.37 -2.64 -58.32
C PRO A 42 -4.94 -3.60 -57.20
N ILE A 43 -4.16 -3.08 -56.24
CA ILE A 43 -3.82 -3.80 -55.01
C ILE A 43 -4.53 -3.12 -53.85
N HIS A 44 -5.35 -3.89 -53.11
CA HIS A 44 -6.05 -3.42 -51.94
C HIS A 44 -5.21 -3.65 -50.68
N LEU A 45 -4.74 -2.58 -50.04
CA LEU A 45 -4.13 -2.62 -48.72
C LEU A 45 -5.15 -2.15 -47.68
N ALA A 46 -5.49 -3.04 -46.76
CA ALA A 46 -6.29 -2.71 -45.58
C ALA A 46 -5.34 -2.51 -44.39
N SER A 47 -5.42 -1.33 -43.77
CA SER A 47 -4.76 -1.10 -42.47
C SER A 47 -5.81 -1.01 -41.38
N PHE A 48 -5.57 -1.72 -40.27
CA PHE A 48 -6.43 -1.68 -39.09
C PHE A 48 -5.78 -0.78 -38.05
N LYS A 49 -6.44 0.32 -37.70
CA LYS A 49 -6.08 1.11 -36.51
C LYS A 49 -7.03 0.72 -35.39
N ALA A 50 -6.48 0.20 -34.28
CA ALA A 50 -7.20 0.15 -33.02
C ALA A 50 -7.34 1.59 -32.52
N GLU A 51 -8.56 2.10 -32.42
CA GLU A 51 -8.78 3.33 -31.66
C GLU A 51 -8.64 3.01 -30.18
N ASP A 52 -7.79 3.78 -29.48
CA ASP A 52 -7.79 3.84 -28.02
C ASP A 52 -9.16 4.37 -27.57
N LYS A 53 -10.10 3.45 -27.33
CA LYS A 53 -11.34 3.78 -26.63
C LYS A 53 -10.94 4.32 -25.26
N LYS A 54 -11.11 5.63 -25.06
CA LYS A 54 -11.12 6.23 -23.73
C LYS A 54 -12.02 5.35 -22.84
N PRO A 55 -11.53 4.90 -21.67
CA PRO A 55 -12.35 4.10 -20.77
C PRO A 55 -13.68 4.80 -20.54
N SER A 56 -14.76 4.04 -20.63
CA SER A 56 -16.11 4.50 -20.28
C SER A 56 -16.08 5.16 -18.89
N PRO A 57 -16.83 6.27 -18.65
CA PRO A 57 -16.97 6.89 -17.34
C PRO A 57 -17.48 5.97 -16.22
N THR A 58 -17.81 4.71 -16.53
CA THR A 58 -18.38 3.71 -15.63
C THR A 58 -17.39 2.61 -15.21
N THR A 59 -16.14 2.66 -15.64
CA THR A 59 -15.13 1.65 -15.27
C THR A 59 -14.45 2.01 -13.96
N SER A 60 -14.34 1.06 -13.03
CA SER A 60 -13.63 1.28 -11.77
C SER A 60 -12.13 1.51 -12.04
N PRO A 61 -11.40 2.25 -11.19
CA PRO A 61 -9.94 2.38 -11.32
C PRO A 61 -9.22 1.02 -11.42
N GLU A 62 -9.72 0.02 -10.70
CA GLU A 62 -9.26 -1.37 -10.72
C GLU A 62 -9.38 -1.95 -12.14
N ASP A 63 -10.58 -1.94 -12.72
CA ASP A 63 -10.84 -2.44 -14.09
C ASP A 63 -10.05 -1.66 -15.15
N ALA A 64 -9.87 -0.36 -14.93
CA ALA A 64 -9.14 0.49 -15.85
C ALA A 64 -7.62 0.31 -15.74
N SER A 65 -7.10 -0.41 -14.75
CA SER A 65 -5.66 -0.59 -14.53
C SER A 65 -5.04 -1.65 -15.44
N MET A 66 -5.85 -2.56 -15.95
CA MET A 66 -5.42 -3.75 -16.68
C MET A 66 -6.43 -4.13 -17.75
N HIS A 67 -5.94 -4.49 -18.95
CA HIS A 67 -6.76 -5.05 -20.02
C HIS A 67 -6.20 -6.41 -20.43
N ASN A 68 -7.05 -7.45 -20.44
CA ASN A 68 -6.67 -8.82 -20.79
C ASN A 68 -5.42 -9.35 -20.04
N GLY A 69 -5.30 -9.05 -18.74
CA GLY A 69 -4.17 -9.51 -17.94
C GLY A 69 -2.89 -8.64 -18.06
N ILE A 70 -2.92 -7.57 -18.85
CA ILE A 70 -1.78 -6.68 -19.09
C ILE A 70 -2.07 -5.31 -18.48
N PHE A 71 -1.18 -4.84 -17.60
CA PHE A 71 -1.32 -3.50 -17.03
C PHE A 71 -1.17 -2.42 -18.10
N HIS A 72 -1.95 -1.36 -17.99
CA HIS A 72 -1.76 -0.18 -18.80
C HIS A 72 -0.42 0.49 -18.48
N GLU A 73 0.23 1.00 -19.52
CA GLU A 73 1.40 1.86 -19.35
C GLU A 73 1.03 3.11 -18.56
N TYR A 74 1.94 3.55 -17.69
CA TYR A 74 1.78 4.78 -16.89
C TYR A 74 0.54 4.79 -15.98
N ASN A 75 0.19 3.64 -15.39
CA ASN A 75 -0.80 3.57 -14.31
C ASN A 75 -0.50 4.55 -13.15
N THR A 76 0.77 4.86 -12.93
CA THR A 76 1.25 5.89 -12.01
C THR A 76 2.30 6.77 -12.68
N THR A 77 2.59 7.92 -12.05
CA THR A 77 3.64 8.84 -12.50
C THR A 77 4.60 9.13 -11.35
N ALA A 78 5.85 9.44 -11.68
CA ALA A 78 6.85 9.78 -10.68
C ALA A 78 6.51 11.11 -9.98
N PRO A 79 6.87 11.28 -8.70
CA PRO A 79 6.76 12.55 -8.00
C PRO A 79 7.49 13.67 -8.74
N LYS A 80 6.94 14.89 -8.69
CA LYS A 80 7.54 16.06 -9.33
C LYS A 80 8.76 16.61 -8.57
N SER A 81 8.80 16.45 -7.24
CA SER A 81 9.94 16.94 -6.45
C SER A 81 11.10 15.96 -6.52
N SER A 82 12.31 16.50 -6.61
CA SER A 82 13.57 15.78 -6.52
C SER A 82 14.27 15.93 -5.15
N SER A 83 13.73 16.76 -4.24
CA SER A 83 14.29 16.98 -2.91
C SER A 83 13.91 15.86 -1.95
N ILE A 84 14.90 15.32 -1.23
CA ILE A 84 14.67 14.24 -0.26
C ILE A 84 13.72 14.68 0.87
N HIS A 85 13.81 15.93 1.31
CA HIS A 85 12.93 16.46 2.36
C HIS A 85 11.48 16.55 1.90
N ASP A 86 11.25 16.91 0.64
CA ASP A 86 9.90 16.97 0.08
C ASP A 86 9.32 15.56 -0.10
N LEU A 87 10.13 14.61 -0.56
CA LEU A 87 9.72 13.22 -0.75
C LEU A 87 9.27 12.56 0.56
N PHE A 88 9.91 12.90 1.69
CA PHE A 88 9.54 12.40 3.02
C PHE A 88 8.51 13.27 3.75
N SER A 89 8.17 14.45 3.23
CA SER A 89 7.19 15.35 3.86
C SER A 89 5.78 14.76 3.81
N LEU A 90 5.09 14.79 4.95
CA LEU A 90 3.69 14.42 5.07
C LEU A 90 2.78 15.61 5.37
N LYS A 91 3.29 16.84 5.18
CA LYS A 91 2.49 18.07 5.36
C LYS A 91 1.17 17.96 4.61
N HIS A 92 0.09 18.28 5.32
CA HIS A 92 -1.30 18.25 4.83
C HIS A 92 -1.86 16.86 4.53
N LYS A 93 -1.12 15.78 4.78
CA LYS A 93 -1.62 14.41 4.68
C LYS A 93 -2.26 13.98 6.01
N THR A 94 -3.24 13.10 5.93
CA THR A 94 -3.90 12.50 7.10
C THR A 94 -3.61 11.01 7.17
N ALA A 95 -3.15 10.58 8.34
CA ALA A 95 -2.75 9.23 8.63
C ALA A 95 -3.61 8.62 9.75
N ILE A 96 -3.92 7.35 9.63
CA ILE A 96 -4.53 6.54 10.68
C ILE A 96 -3.54 5.44 11.05
N VAL A 97 -3.31 5.22 12.34
CA VAL A 97 -2.45 4.14 12.85
C VAL A 97 -3.21 3.30 13.86
N SER A 98 -3.48 2.03 13.51
CA SER A 98 -4.15 1.12 14.44
C SER A 98 -3.20 0.54 15.49
N GLY A 99 -3.69 0.29 16.70
CA GLY A 99 -2.84 -0.22 17.79
C GLY A 99 -1.72 0.76 18.20
N ALA A 100 -1.96 2.07 18.06
CA ALA A 100 -0.99 3.13 18.36
C ALA A 100 -1.07 3.66 19.80
N GLY A 101 -1.78 2.97 20.68
CA GLY A 101 -1.77 3.28 22.11
C GLY A 101 -0.43 2.99 22.81
N ALA A 102 0.48 2.21 22.20
CA ALA A 102 1.80 1.87 22.72
C ALA A 102 2.72 1.28 21.63
N GLY A 103 3.96 0.93 22.00
CA GLY A 103 4.89 0.17 21.17
C GLY A 103 5.14 0.74 19.77
N ILE A 104 5.16 -0.16 18.77
CA ILE A 104 5.47 0.17 17.37
C ILE A 104 4.50 1.22 16.82
N GLY A 105 3.19 1.02 16.99
CA GLY A 105 2.18 1.95 16.46
C GLY A 105 2.34 3.36 17.00
N LEU A 106 2.70 3.52 18.28
CA LEU A 106 2.95 4.84 18.86
C LEU A 106 4.18 5.52 18.25
N GLU A 107 5.29 4.81 18.10
CA GLU A 107 6.50 5.39 17.47
C GLU A 107 6.29 5.71 15.99
N VAL A 108 5.49 4.90 15.28
CA VAL A 108 5.06 5.21 13.92
C VAL A 108 4.20 6.46 13.89
N ALA A 109 3.20 6.58 14.76
CA ALA A 109 2.37 7.77 14.86
C ALA A 109 3.20 9.04 15.13
N ARG A 110 4.18 8.96 16.04
CA ARG A 110 5.15 10.03 16.31
C ARG A 110 5.92 10.41 15.04
N ALA A 111 6.46 9.43 14.30
CA ALA A 111 7.22 9.70 13.07
C ALA A 111 6.37 10.36 11.96
N LEU A 112 5.11 9.94 11.80
CA LEU A 112 4.21 10.53 10.80
C LEU A 112 3.85 11.97 11.18
N ALA A 113 3.62 12.25 12.47
CA ALA A 113 3.37 13.59 12.98
C ALA A 113 4.61 14.50 12.86
N GLU A 114 5.80 13.98 13.18
CA GLU A 114 7.09 14.67 13.01
C GLU A 114 7.33 15.06 11.55
N ALA A 115 6.90 14.23 10.60
CA ALA A 115 6.94 14.53 9.17
C ALA A 115 5.80 15.48 8.69
N GLY A 116 4.90 15.89 9.58
CA GLY A 116 3.87 16.91 9.33
C GLY A 116 2.47 16.39 9.00
N ALA A 117 2.19 15.09 9.23
CA ALA A 117 0.85 14.54 9.02
C ALA A 117 -0.12 14.93 10.15
N ASN A 118 -1.42 14.97 9.84
CA ASN A 118 -2.44 14.72 10.85
C ASN A 118 -2.46 13.22 11.17
N VAL A 119 -2.58 12.84 12.44
CA VAL A 119 -2.49 11.45 12.89
C VAL A 119 -3.66 11.09 13.82
N ALA A 120 -4.50 10.18 13.36
CA ALA A 120 -5.43 9.45 14.22
C ALA A 120 -4.73 8.22 14.79
N ILE A 121 -4.68 8.10 16.11
CA ILE A 121 -4.19 6.89 16.78
C ILE A 121 -5.36 6.06 17.29
N TRP A 122 -5.40 4.77 16.92
CA TRP A 122 -6.43 3.88 17.46
C TRP A 122 -5.91 3.09 18.63
N TYR A 123 -6.78 2.92 19.62
CA TYR A 123 -6.56 2.05 20.76
C TYR A 123 -7.81 1.20 21.02
N HIS A 124 -7.61 0.07 21.70
CA HIS A 124 -8.72 -0.78 22.14
C HIS A 124 -9.08 -0.48 23.60
N SER A 125 -8.21 -0.87 24.54
CA SER A 125 -8.45 -0.70 25.99
C SER A 125 -7.50 0.30 26.67
N ASN A 126 -6.34 0.60 26.06
CA ASN A 126 -5.35 1.49 26.65
C ASN A 126 -5.72 2.97 26.45
N LYS A 127 -6.35 3.58 27.46
CA LYS A 127 -6.78 4.99 27.42
C LYS A 127 -5.64 6.00 27.50
N ASP A 128 -4.43 5.58 27.88
CA ASP A 128 -3.23 6.42 27.84
C ASP A 128 -2.95 6.94 26.42
N ALA A 129 -3.54 6.31 25.40
CA ALA A 129 -3.53 6.83 24.03
C ALA A 129 -4.01 8.28 23.95
N ILE A 130 -5.00 8.71 24.75
CA ILE A 130 -5.50 10.09 24.73
C ILE A 130 -4.39 11.08 25.11
N ASP A 131 -3.69 10.80 26.21
CA ASP A 131 -2.58 11.64 26.68
C ASP A 131 -1.39 11.57 25.71
N LYS A 132 -1.16 10.41 25.09
CA LYS A 132 -0.10 10.22 24.08
C LYS A 132 -0.36 11.01 22.80
N ALA A 133 -1.61 11.10 22.32
CA ALA A 133 -1.95 11.97 21.19
C ALA A 133 -1.65 13.43 21.54
N ALA A 134 -2.06 13.90 22.73
CA ALA A 134 -1.76 15.26 23.17
C ALA A 134 -0.25 15.53 23.30
N ALA A 135 0.52 14.54 23.78
CA ALA A 135 1.97 14.64 23.87
C ALA A 135 2.64 14.76 22.48
N ILE A 136 2.14 14.05 21.46
CA ILE A 136 2.63 14.16 20.07
C ILE A 136 2.46 15.61 19.57
N GLU A 137 1.30 16.23 19.80
CA GLU A 137 1.07 17.61 19.37
C GLU A 137 2.01 18.60 20.04
N GLN A 138 2.26 18.42 21.35
CA GLN A 138 3.15 19.27 22.13
C GLN A 138 4.60 19.12 21.67
N GLU A 139 5.06 17.89 21.47
CA GLU A 139 6.44 17.58 21.11
C GLU A 139 6.84 18.16 19.75
N PHE A 140 5.96 18.02 18.74
CA PHE A 140 6.27 18.47 17.38
C PHE A 140 5.67 19.84 17.02
N GLY A 141 4.95 20.48 17.95
CA GLY A 141 4.34 21.78 17.74
C GLY A 141 3.19 21.77 16.72
N VAL A 142 2.49 20.64 16.59
CA VAL A 142 1.44 20.38 15.59
C VAL A 142 0.05 20.35 16.24
N LYS A 143 -0.41 21.50 16.73
CA LYS A 143 -1.69 21.60 17.46
C LYS A 143 -2.89 21.19 16.60
N GLY A 144 -3.78 20.37 17.17
CA GLY A 144 -5.03 19.93 16.53
C GLY A 144 -4.85 18.88 15.44
N THR A 145 -3.64 18.34 15.27
CA THR A 145 -3.32 17.36 14.24
C THR A 145 -3.19 15.94 14.78
N SER A 146 -3.26 15.69 16.10
CA SER A 146 -3.23 14.33 16.66
C SER A 146 -4.41 14.05 17.59
N ARG A 147 -5.12 12.95 17.34
CA ARG A 147 -6.31 12.56 18.12
C ARG A 147 -6.36 11.05 18.35
N ALA A 148 -6.85 10.65 19.51
CA ALA A 148 -7.02 9.25 19.87
C ALA A 148 -8.47 8.79 19.68
N TYR A 149 -8.64 7.59 19.12
CA TYR A 149 -9.95 6.99 18.83
C TYR A 149 -9.99 5.57 19.41
N GLN A 150 -11.05 5.27 20.17
CA GLN A 150 -11.29 3.92 20.62
C GLN A 150 -11.97 3.13 19.50
N VAL A 151 -11.28 2.13 18.95
CA VAL A 151 -11.79 1.32 17.83
C VAL A 151 -11.50 -0.15 18.08
N ASP A 152 -12.56 -0.96 18.06
CA ASP A 152 -12.41 -2.41 17.97
C ASP A 152 -12.19 -2.80 16.51
N VAL A 153 -10.94 -3.15 16.20
CA VAL A 153 -10.52 -3.50 14.85
C VAL A 153 -11.09 -4.84 14.36
N THR A 154 -11.65 -5.66 15.26
CA THR A 154 -12.30 -6.93 14.90
C THR A 154 -13.74 -6.73 14.40
N SER A 155 -14.27 -5.51 14.49
CA SER A 155 -15.59 -5.14 13.96
C SER A 155 -15.45 -4.34 12.66
N ALA A 156 -15.80 -4.96 11.53
CA ALA A 156 -15.73 -4.31 10.21
C ALA A 156 -16.56 -3.02 10.15
N SER A 157 -17.73 -2.97 10.80
CA SER A 157 -18.55 -1.75 10.87
C SER A 157 -17.90 -0.67 11.71
N ALA A 158 -17.34 -1.01 12.88
CA ALA A 158 -16.66 -0.03 13.73
C ALA A 158 -15.43 0.57 13.03
N VAL A 159 -14.66 -0.25 12.31
CA VAL A 159 -13.52 0.19 11.49
C VAL A 159 -13.98 1.19 10.43
N LYS A 160 -15.03 0.85 9.67
CA LYS A 160 -15.57 1.71 8.62
C LYS A 160 -16.05 3.05 9.19
N ASP A 161 -16.90 3.01 10.20
CA ASP A 161 -17.48 4.21 10.81
C ASP A 161 -16.40 5.12 11.41
N ALA A 162 -15.38 4.55 12.05
CA ALA A 162 -14.24 5.29 12.59
C ALA A 162 -13.43 5.98 11.49
N ILE A 163 -13.16 5.31 10.37
CA ILE A 163 -12.42 5.91 9.24
C ILE A 163 -13.20 7.08 8.65
N GLU A 164 -14.50 6.92 8.40
CA GLU A 164 -15.33 8.01 7.84
C GLU A 164 -15.38 9.23 8.78
N ALA A 165 -15.55 8.99 10.08
CA ALA A 165 -15.53 10.05 11.08
C ALA A 165 -14.18 10.78 11.10
N GLN A 166 -13.06 10.05 11.04
CA GLN A 166 -11.72 10.63 11.06
C GLN A 166 -11.39 11.43 9.80
N VAL A 167 -11.83 10.96 8.63
CA VAL A 167 -11.73 11.72 7.38
C VAL A 167 -12.41 13.09 7.54
N SER A 168 -13.62 13.12 8.11
CA SER A 168 -14.37 14.35 8.40
C SER A 168 -13.71 15.23 9.46
N ASP A 169 -13.22 14.62 10.55
CA ASP A 169 -12.65 15.31 11.72
C ASP A 169 -11.36 16.10 11.42
N PHE A 170 -10.62 15.67 10.40
CA PHE A 170 -9.39 16.33 9.95
C PHE A 170 -9.68 17.23 8.75
N ASN A 171 -9.20 16.88 7.57
CA ASN A 171 -9.19 17.74 6.38
C ASN A 171 -9.92 17.10 5.20
N ASN A 172 -10.95 16.28 5.47
CA ASN A 172 -11.77 15.59 4.47
C ASN A 172 -10.95 14.71 3.51
N ARG A 173 -9.85 14.14 4.01
CA ARG A 173 -9.02 13.20 3.27
C ARG A 173 -8.39 12.17 4.19
N LEU A 174 -8.12 11.00 3.62
CA LEU A 174 -7.22 9.98 4.13
C LEU A 174 -6.09 9.76 3.14
N ASP A 175 -4.86 9.69 3.60
CA ASP A 175 -3.69 9.46 2.75
C ASP A 175 -2.94 8.20 3.15
N ILE A 176 -2.88 7.91 4.44
CA ILE A 176 -2.07 6.83 4.99
C ILE A 176 -2.90 6.01 5.96
N PHE A 177 -2.85 4.69 5.82
CA PHE A 177 -3.38 3.79 6.83
C PHE A 177 -2.29 2.80 7.23
N VAL A 178 -1.97 2.76 8.52
CA VAL A 178 -1.06 1.79 9.11
C VAL A 178 -1.86 0.78 9.93
N ALA A 179 -2.03 -0.43 9.40
CA ALA A 179 -2.66 -1.54 10.10
C ALA A 179 -1.62 -2.22 11.00
N ASN A 180 -1.62 -1.89 12.29
CA ASN A 180 -0.60 -2.34 13.25
C ASN A 180 -1.15 -3.10 14.47
N ALA A 181 -2.45 -2.97 14.79
CA ALA A 181 -3.05 -3.75 15.87
C ALA A 181 -2.80 -5.26 15.72
N GLY A 182 -2.50 -5.94 16.84
CA GLY A 182 -2.21 -7.37 16.85
C GLY A 182 -2.08 -7.92 18.26
N ILE A 183 -2.24 -9.24 18.41
CA ILE A 183 -2.08 -9.97 19.67
C ILE A 183 -1.17 -11.20 19.50
N PRO A 184 -0.42 -11.60 20.53
CA PRO A 184 0.44 -12.77 20.44
C PRO A 184 -0.37 -14.06 20.60
N TRP A 185 0.16 -15.15 20.04
CA TRP A 185 -0.20 -16.49 20.49
C TRP A 185 0.53 -16.83 21.79
N THR A 186 -0.22 -17.15 22.85
CA THR A 186 0.34 -17.36 24.21
C THR A 186 0.09 -18.76 24.77
N GLN A 187 -0.54 -19.64 24.01
CA GLN A 187 -1.00 -20.95 24.51
C GLN A 187 -0.06 -22.12 24.18
N GLY A 188 1.20 -21.83 23.85
CA GLY A 188 2.20 -22.87 23.59
C GLY A 188 1.89 -23.70 22.34
N ARG A 189 1.95 -25.03 22.43
CA ARG A 189 1.69 -25.90 21.27
C ARG A 189 0.26 -25.68 20.77
N MET A 190 0.09 -25.56 19.46
CA MET A 190 -1.24 -25.34 18.86
C MET A 190 -2.27 -26.40 19.29
N ILE A 191 -1.86 -27.67 19.35
CA ILE A 191 -2.74 -28.79 19.73
C ILE A 191 -3.32 -28.69 21.17
N ASP A 192 -2.67 -27.92 22.04
CA ASP A 192 -3.09 -27.72 23.43
C ASP A 192 -3.89 -26.41 23.60
N GLY A 193 -3.91 -25.58 22.55
CA GLY A 193 -4.56 -24.27 22.55
C GLY A 193 -6.07 -24.36 22.31
N GLN A 194 -6.78 -23.40 22.88
CA GLN A 194 -8.22 -23.20 22.71
C GLN A 194 -8.53 -22.60 21.34
N LEU A 195 -9.56 -23.14 20.68
CA LEU A 195 -10.05 -22.58 19.41
C LEU A 195 -10.49 -21.12 19.54
N SER A 196 -11.02 -20.71 20.70
CA SER A 196 -11.37 -19.31 20.96
C SER A 196 -10.16 -18.38 20.89
N HIS A 197 -8.99 -18.80 21.39
CA HIS A 197 -7.76 -18.02 21.28
C HIS A 197 -7.24 -17.96 19.85
N TYR A 198 -7.36 -19.07 19.11
CA TYR A 198 -7.08 -19.09 17.67
C TYR A 198 -7.94 -18.06 16.92
N HIS A 199 -9.26 -18.05 17.17
CA HIS A 199 -10.16 -17.08 16.56
C HIS A 199 -9.79 -15.64 16.91
N ASN A 200 -9.46 -15.36 18.18
CA ASN A 200 -8.99 -14.03 18.57
C ASN A 200 -7.73 -13.60 17.80
N VAL A 201 -6.75 -14.51 17.65
CA VAL A 201 -5.51 -14.22 16.91
C VAL A 201 -5.82 -13.97 15.43
N VAL A 202 -6.59 -14.83 14.78
CA VAL A 202 -6.92 -14.65 13.36
C VAL A 202 -7.75 -13.38 13.12
N SER A 203 -8.76 -13.15 13.95
CA SER A 203 -9.62 -11.97 13.79
C SER A 203 -8.89 -10.66 14.06
N THR A 204 -7.94 -10.64 15.00
CA THR A 204 -7.16 -9.44 15.29
C THR A 204 -6.01 -9.25 14.30
N ASP A 205 -5.27 -10.31 13.95
CA ASP A 205 -4.01 -10.18 13.22
C ASP A 205 -4.16 -10.31 11.70
N LEU A 206 -5.26 -10.88 11.21
CA LEU A 206 -5.55 -11.05 9.78
C LEU A 206 -6.84 -10.34 9.37
N ASP A 207 -7.99 -10.70 9.96
CA ASP A 207 -9.29 -10.16 9.52
C ASP A 207 -9.34 -8.63 9.70
N SER A 208 -8.81 -8.13 10.83
CA SER A 208 -8.76 -6.69 11.09
C SER A 208 -7.97 -5.92 10.03
N VAL A 209 -6.88 -6.51 9.51
CA VAL A 209 -6.06 -5.91 8.44
C VAL A 209 -6.87 -5.84 7.15
N PHE A 210 -7.64 -6.90 6.85
CA PHE A 210 -8.57 -6.90 5.73
C PHE A 210 -9.66 -5.83 5.88
N TYR A 211 -10.30 -5.71 7.05
CA TYR A 211 -11.32 -4.70 7.29
C TYR A 211 -10.77 -3.27 7.14
N CYS A 212 -9.59 -3.01 7.70
CA CYS A 212 -8.91 -1.73 7.57
C CYS A 212 -8.56 -1.43 6.10
N ALA A 213 -8.03 -2.41 5.38
CA ALA A 213 -7.69 -2.28 3.97
C ALA A 213 -8.93 -1.96 3.12
N GLN A 214 -10.01 -2.71 3.30
CA GLN A 214 -11.26 -2.51 2.56
C GLN A 214 -11.82 -1.10 2.77
N ALA A 215 -11.96 -0.68 4.03
CA ALA A 215 -12.54 0.63 4.35
C ALA A 215 -11.64 1.79 3.87
N ALA A 216 -10.32 1.70 4.04
CA ALA A 216 -9.39 2.71 3.51
C ALA A 216 -9.39 2.75 1.98
N GLY A 217 -9.41 1.59 1.32
CA GLY A 217 -9.48 1.48 -0.13
C GLY A 217 -10.74 2.11 -0.72
N GLU A 218 -11.90 1.94 -0.06
CA GLU A 218 -13.15 2.60 -0.46
C GLU A 218 -13.03 4.13 -0.42
N VAL A 219 -12.41 4.69 0.63
CA VAL A 219 -12.14 6.13 0.74
C VAL A 219 -11.22 6.60 -0.39
N TRP A 220 -10.10 5.90 -0.60
CA TRP A 220 -9.12 6.29 -1.61
C TRP A 220 -9.64 6.19 -3.03
N ARG A 221 -10.48 5.20 -3.32
CA ARG A 221 -11.17 5.09 -4.61
C ARG A 221 -12.06 6.30 -4.87
N ARG A 222 -12.83 6.76 -3.86
CA ARG A 222 -13.64 7.99 -3.98
C ARG A 222 -12.77 9.23 -4.17
N GLN A 223 -11.70 9.36 -3.38
CA GLN A 223 -10.75 10.47 -3.47
C GLN A 223 -10.01 10.52 -4.81
N TYR A 224 -9.67 9.38 -5.40
CA TYR A 224 -9.06 9.28 -6.72
C TYR A 224 -9.99 9.86 -7.79
N THR A 225 -11.26 9.46 -7.79
CA THR A 225 -12.28 10.01 -8.70
C THR A 225 -12.51 11.52 -8.46
N ALA A 226 -12.50 11.97 -7.20
CA ALA A 226 -12.58 13.39 -6.84
C ALA A 226 -11.36 14.19 -7.35
N SER A 227 -10.16 13.62 -7.28
CA SER A 227 -8.93 14.24 -7.79
C SER A 227 -8.93 14.35 -9.32
N ALA A 228 -9.37 13.29 -10.02
CA ALA A 228 -9.53 13.31 -11.47
C ALA A 228 -10.53 14.38 -11.94
N SER A 229 -11.57 14.66 -11.14
CA SER A 229 -12.56 15.73 -11.37
C SER A 229 -12.15 17.09 -10.80
N LYS A 230 -10.92 17.23 -10.26
CA LYS A 230 -10.35 18.44 -9.65
C LYS A 230 -11.10 18.99 -8.44
N THR A 231 -11.92 18.16 -7.78
CA THR A 231 -12.62 18.51 -6.54
C THR A 231 -11.77 18.24 -5.30
N LEU A 232 -10.77 17.35 -5.40
CA LEU A 232 -9.71 17.16 -4.41
C LEU A 232 -8.36 17.52 -5.03
N GLN A 233 -7.74 18.60 -4.56
CA GLN A 233 -6.44 19.05 -5.06
C GLN A 233 -5.29 18.41 -4.29
N ASN A 234 -4.13 18.28 -4.94
CA ASN A 234 -2.89 17.78 -4.33
C ASN A 234 -3.06 16.39 -3.66
N TYR A 235 -3.78 15.50 -4.34
CA TYR A 235 -3.97 14.11 -3.94
C TYR A 235 -3.46 13.17 -5.03
N SER A 236 -2.51 12.31 -4.67
CA SER A 236 -1.81 11.37 -5.55
C SER A 236 -2.15 9.90 -5.31
N GLY A 237 -3.00 9.61 -4.31
CA GLY A 237 -3.38 8.25 -3.93
C GLY A 237 -3.10 7.94 -2.46
N GLY A 238 -3.54 6.77 -2.03
CA GLY A 238 -3.34 6.25 -0.68
C GLY A 238 -2.01 5.48 -0.50
N SER A 239 -1.61 5.32 0.75
CA SER A 239 -0.56 4.37 1.17
C SER A 239 -1.05 3.50 2.32
N PHE A 240 -1.21 2.21 2.05
CA PHE A 240 -1.51 1.19 3.05
C PHE A 240 -0.24 0.50 3.49
N VAL A 241 0.01 0.49 4.80
CA VAL A 241 1.16 -0.18 5.39
C VAL A 241 0.68 -1.14 6.46
N ALA A 242 0.80 -2.45 6.22
CA ALA A 242 0.46 -3.45 7.23
C ALA A 242 1.69 -3.85 8.06
N THR A 243 1.48 -4.05 9.36
CA THR A 243 2.48 -4.63 10.25
C THR A 243 2.30 -6.14 10.25
N ALA A 244 3.10 -6.79 9.41
CA ALA A 244 3.24 -8.23 9.37
C ALA A 244 4.18 -8.69 10.51
N SER A 245 5.08 -9.62 10.24
CA SER A 245 6.09 -10.12 11.19
C SER A 245 7.08 -11.00 10.45
N MET A 246 8.32 -11.10 10.94
CA MET A 246 9.23 -12.16 10.50
C MET A 246 8.61 -13.56 10.64
N SER A 247 7.67 -13.73 11.59
CA SER A 247 6.88 -14.95 11.79
C SER A 247 5.99 -15.34 10.59
N GLY A 248 5.74 -14.43 9.66
CA GLY A 248 5.10 -14.76 8.38
C GLY A 248 6.05 -15.38 7.36
N HIS A 249 7.36 -15.30 7.59
CA HIS A 249 8.42 -15.85 6.73
C HIS A 249 9.01 -17.14 7.26
N ILE A 250 8.91 -17.37 8.57
CA ILE A 250 9.55 -18.48 9.27
C ILE A 250 8.66 -19.04 10.38
N ALA A 251 9.04 -20.21 10.91
CA ALA A 251 8.56 -20.66 12.21
C ALA A 251 9.55 -20.26 13.31
N ASN A 252 9.11 -19.43 14.26
CA ASN A 252 9.93 -19.05 15.42
C ASN A 252 10.35 -20.28 16.23
N ILE A 253 11.54 -20.22 16.82
CA ILE A 253 12.03 -21.20 17.79
C ILE A 253 12.67 -20.42 18.94
N PRO A 254 12.36 -20.72 20.21
CA PRO A 254 11.61 -21.90 20.69
C PRO A 254 10.08 -21.75 20.74
N GLN A 255 9.52 -20.58 20.41
CA GLN A 255 8.08 -20.32 20.53
C GLN A 255 7.26 -21.09 19.51
N LEU A 256 6.33 -21.89 19.99
CA LEU A 256 5.35 -22.58 19.16
C LEU A 256 4.12 -21.68 19.02
N GLN A 257 3.83 -21.23 17.79
CA GLN A 257 2.80 -20.21 17.54
C GLN A 257 2.26 -20.23 16.10
N SER A 258 1.93 -21.42 15.61
CA SER A 258 1.53 -21.61 14.20
C SER A 258 0.35 -20.73 13.76
N ALA A 259 -0.62 -20.46 14.64
CA ALA A 259 -1.75 -19.58 14.35
C ALA A 259 -1.31 -18.15 14.02
N TYR A 260 -0.42 -17.59 14.86
CA TYR A 260 0.14 -16.26 14.66
C TYR A 260 1.01 -16.21 13.39
N ASN A 261 1.85 -17.22 13.19
CA ASN A 261 2.70 -17.32 12.00
C ASN A 261 1.86 -17.36 10.71
N ALA A 262 0.80 -18.17 10.70
CA ALA A 262 -0.12 -18.28 9.57
C ALA A 262 -0.86 -16.97 9.31
N ALA A 263 -1.37 -16.30 10.35
CA ALA A 263 -2.02 -14.99 10.22
C ALA A 263 -1.06 -13.96 9.60
N LYS A 264 0.19 -13.87 10.10
CA LYS A 264 1.18 -12.92 9.59
C LYS A 264 1.69 -13.25 8.17
N ALA A 265 1.75 -14.53 7.80
CA ALA A 265 1.98 -14.93 6.41
C ALA A 265 0.81 -14.49 5.50
N GLY A 266 -0.43 -14.64 5.97
CA GLY A 266 -1.63 -14.16 5.31
C GLY A 266 -1.60 -12.65 5.06
N VAL A 267 -1.16 -11.86 6.04
CA VAL A 267 -1.00 -10.40 5.90
C VAL A 267 -0.01 -10.04 4.80
N ILE A 268 1.16 -10.68 4.74
CA ILE A 268 2.18 -10.42 3.71
C ILE A 268 1.59 -10.65 2.32
N HIS A 269 0.87 -11.75 2.14
CA HIS A 269 0.30 -12.10 0.83
C HIS A 269 -0.91 -11.22 0.48
N LEU A 270 -1.77 -10.91 1.45
CA LEU A 270 -2.88 -9.98 1.28
C LEU A 270 -2.38 -8.64 0.74
N VAL A 271 -1.38 -8.05 1.39
CA VAL A 271 -0.76 -6.79 0.95
C VAL A 271 -0.22 -6.87 -0.48
N ARG A 272 0.41 -7.98 -0.85
CA ARG A 272 0.91 -8.19 -2.22
C ARG A 272 -0.23 -8.22 -3.24
N SER A 273 -1.37 -8.84 -2.92
CA SER A 273 -2.56 -8.83 -3.78
C SER A 273 -3.14 -7.42 -3.92
N LEU A 274 -3.31 -6.72 -2.79
CA LEU A 274 -3.84 -5.35 -2.79
C LEU A 274 -2.97 -4.38 -3.60
N ALA A 275 -1.64 -4.57 -3.60
CA ALA A 275 -0.72 -3.77 -4.39
C ALA A 275 -0.97 -3.86 -5.91
N VAL A 276 -1.45 -5.01 -6.37
CA VAL A 276 -1.87 -5.24 -7.76
C VAL A 276 -3.25 -4.63 -8.01
N GLU A 277 -4.20 -4.89 -7.12
CA GLU A 277 -5.59 -4.44 -7.26
C GLU A 277 -5.74 -2.92 -7.22
N TRP A 278 -4.90 -2.23 -6.44
CA TRP A 278 -5.04 -0.79 -6.17
C TRP A 278 -4.12 0.12 -6.99
N VAL A 279 -3.33 -0.42 -7.92
CA VAL A 279 -2.18 0.25 -8.56
C VAL A 279 -2.44 1.68 -9.07
N LYS A 280 -3.69 2.01 -9.44
CA LYS A 280 -4.07 3.37 -9.90
C LYS A 280 -4.32 4.39 -8.79
N PHE A 281 -4.72 3.95 -7.59
CA PHE A 281 -5.20 4.87 -6.55
C PHE A 281 -4.57 4.66 -5.17
N ALA A 282 -3.84 3.57 -4.95
CA ALA A 282 -3.09 3.39 -3.72
C ALA A 282 -1.90 2.44 -3.90
N ARG A 283 -0.94 2.55 -2.97
CA ARG A 283 0.12 1.57 -2.77
C ARG A 283 -0.21 0.73 -1.55
N ALA A 284 0.19 -0.53 -1.55
CA ALA A 284 0.07 -1.41 -0.40
C ALA A 284 1.42 -2.07 -0.13
N ASN A 285 1.94 -1.93 1.08
CA ASN A 285 3.22 -2.50 1.49
C ASN A 285 3.12 -3.06 2.92
N SER A 286 4.11 -3.84 3.31
CA SER A 286 4.19 -4.41 4.65
C SER A 286 5.56 -4.20 5.27
N VAL A 287 5.58 -4.15 6.59
CA VAL A 287 6.79 -4.23 7.41
C VAL A 287 6.69 -5.51 8.24
N SER A 288 7.76 -6.30 8.26
CA SER A 288 7.90 -7.52 9.04
C SER A 288 8.97 -7.33 10.11
N PRO A 289 8.60 -6.82 11.30
CA PRO A 289 9.53 -6.70 12.42
C PRO A 289 9.96 -8.08 12.94
N GLY A 290 11.15 -8.13 13.53
CA GLY A 290 11.60 -9.26 14.35
C GLY A 290 11.19 -9.12 15.81
N TYR A 291 12.10 -9.50 16.72
CA TYR A 291 11.87 -9.30 18.15
C TYR A 291 12.09 -7.83 18.54
N ILE A 292 11.00 -7.11 18.78
CA ILE A 292 11.00 -5.72 19.22
C ILE A 292 10.61 -5.62 20.69
N ASN A 293 11.37 -4.84 21.44
CA ASN A 293 11.16 -4.57 22.85
C ASN A 293 9.93 -3.66 23.05
N THR A 294 8.76 -4.26 23.26
CA THR A 294 7.49 -3.55 23.47
C THR A 294 6.76 -4.11 24.67
N GLU A 295 5.67 -3.46 25.07
CA GLU A 295 4.77 -3.93 26.11
C GLU A 295 4.24 -5.34 25.85
N ILE A 296 4.09 -5.73 24.57
CA ILE A 296 3.56 -7.05 24.18
C ILE A 296 4.50 -8.19 24.57
N SER A 297 5.79 -7.94 24.80
CA SER A 297 6.78 -8.97 25.14
C SER A 297 7.28 -8.87 26.58
N LYS A 298 6.70 -8.00 27.42
CA LYS A 298 7.10 -7.80 28.82
C LYS A 298 6.88 -9.04 29.70
N PHE A 299 5.92 -9.88 29.37
CA PHE A 299 5.62 -11.11 30.12
C PHE A 299 6.62 -12.25 29.82
N ILE A 300 7.51 -12.07 28.85
CA ILE A 300 8.42 -13.13 28.40
C ILE A 300 9.58 -13.28 29.40
N PRO A 301 9.88 -14.52 29.86
CA PRO A 301 10.99 -14.76 30.78
C PRO A 301 12.35 -14.29 30.23
N PRO A 302 13.25 -13.76 31.09
CA PRO A 302 14.58 -13.32 30.67
C PRO A 302 15.42 -14.40 29.97
N GLU A 303 15.25 -15.66 30.37
CA GLU A 303 15.88 -16.83 29.74
C GLU A 303 15.44 -16.96 28.28
N THR A 304 14.13 -16.92 28.02
CA THR A 304 13.56 -16.96 26.67
C THR A 304 14.06 -15.81 25.81
N LYS A 305 14.11 -14.58 26.37
CA LYS A 305 14.72 -13.44 25.67
C LYS A 305 16.21 -13.65 25.41
N GLY A 306 16.92 -14.36 26.29
CA GLY A 306 18.31 -14.78 26.08
C GLY A 306 18.47 -15.69 24.87
N ILE A 307 17.57 -16.67 24.70
CA ILE A 307 17.54 -17.56 23.52
C ILE A 307 17.29 -16.75 22.24
N TRP A 308 16.36 -15.79 22.27
CA TRP A 308 16.11 -14.90 21.13
C TRP A 308 17.36 -14.14 20.72
N ARG A 309 18.00 -13.44 21.67
CA ARG A 309 19.22 -12.68 21.40
C ARG A 309 20.33 -13.57 20.83
N GLY A 310 20.47 -14.79 21.32
CA GLY A 310 21.42 -15.76 20.79
C GLY A 310 21.14 -16.25 19.36
N LYS A 311 19.95 -15.98 18.81
CA LYS A 311 19.54 -16.33 17.45
C LYS A 311 19.48 -15.13 16.49
N ILE A 312 19.52 -13.91 17.03
CA ILE A 312 19.53 -12.68 16.23
C ILE A 312 21.00 -12.33 15.91
N PRO A 313 21.41 -12.20 14.64
CA PRO A 313 22.78 -11.80 14.30
C PRO A 313 23.23 -10.47 14.93
N MET A 314 22.33 -9.49 15.05
CA MET A 314 22.61 -8.24 15.79
C MET A 314 22.70 -8.41 17.33
N GLY A 315 22.40 -9.60 17.87
CA GLY A 315 22.59 -9.94 19.29
C GLY A 315 21.66 -9.24 20.29
N ARG A 316 20.66 -8.49 19.83
CA ARG A 316 19.75 -7.72 20.67
C ARG A 316 18.33 -7.69 20.10
N GLU A 317 17.37 -7.35 20.96
CA GLU A 317 16.04 -6.93 20.52
C GLU A 317 16.15 -5.57 19.81
N GLY A 318 15.26 -5.32 18.85
CA GLY A 318 15.07 -4.00 18.27
C GLY A 318 14.26 -3.11 19.21
N GLU A 319 14.43 -1.80 19.11
CA GLU A 319 13.58 -0.82 19.79
C GLU A 319 12.51 -0.29 18.83
N PRO A 320 11.29 0.03 19.30
CA PRO A 320 10.21 0.47 18.43
C PRO A 320 10.57 1.69 17.56
N GLY A 321 11.40 2.59 18.10
CA GLY A 321 11.89 3.77 17.38
C GLY A 321 12.74 3.44 16.15
N GLU A 322 13.36 2.27 16.08
CA GLU A 322 14.17 1.84 14.92
C GLU A 322 13.30 1.53 13.69
N LEU A 323 11.99 1.34 13.87
CA LEU A 323 11.06 1.06 12.76
C LEU A 323 10.54 2.33 12.08
N LYS A 324 10.67 3.51 12.70
CA LYS A 324 10.13 4.79 12.20
C LYS A 324 10.49 5.04 10.73
N GLY A 325 11.76 4.84 10.38
CA GLY A 325 12.26 5.08 9.03
C GLY A 325 11.58 4.21 7.97
N ALA A 326 11.31 2.93 8.28
CA ALA A 326 10.64 2.01 7.36
C ALA A 326 9.19 2.43 7.08
N TYR A 327 8.44 2.78 8.13
CA TYR A 327 7.06 3.22 7.97
C TYR A 327 6.96 4.58 7.28
N LEU A 328 7.81 5.54 7.65
CA LEU A 328 7.83 6.86 7.00
C LEU A 328 8.22 6.74 5.51
N TYR A 329 9.19 5.89 5.18
CA TYR A 329 9.52 5.57 3.79
C TYR A 329 8.29 5.08 3.03
N LEU A 330 7.61 4.04 3.53
CA LEU A 330 6.44 3.45 2.84
C LEU A 330 5.22 4.40 2.79
N ALA A 331 5.03 5.24 3.81
CA ALA A 331 3.93 6.20 3.87
C ALA A 331 4.10 7.40 2.92
N SER A 332 5.34 7.79 2.64
CA SER A 332 5.67 9.03 1.91
C SER A 332 5.87 8.83 0.41
N ASP A 333 6.13 9.93 -0.30
CA ASP A 333 6.40 9.91 -1.74
C ASP A 333 7.83 9.42 -2.05
N ALA A 334 8.68 9.28 -1.03
CA ALA A 334 10.01 8.68 -1.13
C ALA A 334 10.00 7.22 -1.64
N SER A 335 8.85 6.55 -1.60
CA SER A 335 8.67 5.18 -2.05
C SER A 335 7.59 5.05 -3.13
N SER A 336 7.38 6.08 -3.95
CA SER A 336 6.31 6.13 -4.97
C SER A 336 6.33 4.95 -5.97
N TYR A 337 7.47 4.29 -6.15
CA TYR A 337 7.64 3.09 -6.99
C TYR A 337 7.79 1.79 -6.18
N THR A 338 7.45 1.81 -4.89
CA THR A 338 7.43 0.63 -4.01
C THR A 338 5.98 0.29 -3.67
N THR A 339 5.50 -0.82 -4.21
CA THR A 339 4.20 -1.42 -3.88
C THR A 339 4.32 -2.94 -3.92
N GLY A 340 3.62 -3.64 -3.02
CA GLY A 340 3.70 -5.10 -2.87
C GLY A 340 4.96 -5.59 -2.15
N THR A 341 5.72 -4.69 -1.54
CA THR A 341 6.95 -5.03 -0.83
C THR A 341 6.69 -5.45 0.61
N ASP A 342 7.62 -6.23 1.15
CA ASP A 342 7.75 -6.51 2.57
C ASP A 342 9.15 -6.10 3.05
N ILE A 343 9.22 -5.13 3.98
CA ILE A 343 10.47 -4.72 4.61
C ILE A 343 10.68 -5.55 5.87
N ARG A 344 11.68 -6.44 5.86
CA ARG A 344 12.10 -7.18 7.05
C ARG A 344 13.03 -6.33 7.91
N ALA A 345 12.64 -6.10 9.15
CA ALA A 345 13.40 -5.35 10.15
C ALA A 345 13.58 -6.22 11.41
N ASP A 346 14.46 -7.21 11.32
CA ASP A 346 14.53 -8.34 12.26
C ASP A 346 15.93 -8.58 12.85
N GLY A 347 16.86 -7.64 12.69
CA GLY A 347 18.23 -7.78 13.16
C GLY A 347 19.02 -8.89 12.45
N GLY A 348 18.58 -9.29 11.25
CA GLY A 348 19.17 -10.36 10.46
C GLY A 348 18.65 -11.75 10.80
N TYR A 349 17.62 -11.88 11.64
CA TYR A 349 17.13 -13.19 12.10
C TYR A 349 16.78 -14.11 10.93
N THR A 350 16.09 -13.61 9.90
CA THR A 350 15.69 -14.40 8.73
C THR A 350 16.77 -14.51 7.65
N ALA A 351 17.99 -14.01 7.91
CA ALA A 351 19.12 -14.16 7.00
C ALA A 351 19.94 -15.44 7.25
N VAL A 352 19.66 -16.17 8.33
CA VAL A 352 20.42 -17.34 8.81
C VAL A 352 19.56 -18.58 9.03
#